data_AF-A0AA39KFU6-F1
#
_entry.id   AF-A0AA39KFU6-F1
#
_cell.length_a   1.000
_cell.length_b   1.000
_cell.length_c   1.000
_cell.angle_alpha   90.00
_cell.angle_beta   90.00
_cell.angle_gamma   90.00
#
_symmetry.space_group_name_H-M   'P 1'
#
loop_
_entity.id
_entity.type
_entity.pdbx_description
1 polymer ?
#
loop_
_entity_poly.entity_id
_entity_poly.type
_entity_poly.pdbx_seq_one_letter_code
_entity_poly.pdbx_strand_id
1 'polypeptide(L)'
;MLQSRPESSCTIRDARYYWNDVIFQVENRLFKIPSHYLVQHSEIFADTFGLPQGTQGPEGISDENPVVLHGITALDFEHLLEIVYPQKIPQDYSAFNKDKWISVLKLSTMWQLSDIRQLAIEYLQQDAKLDPVERVVLAKSYSISPWLRTGYLSLVKRVQSLSAEEAEQIGFKSAIQIYQLREDALVKQAGNRGYVKYNGTLTDHDVQAAFDKVFQEEFRLADAASQRYLDA
;
A
#
# COMPACT_ATOMS: atom_id res chain seq x y z
N MET A 1 -33.06 -63.35 -10.40
CA MET A 1 -32.22 -62.94 -11.54
C MET A 1 -32.88 -61.67 -12.09
N LEU A 2 -32.38 -60.45 -11.97
CA LEU A 2 -31.01 -59.96 -12.07
C LEU A 2 -30.79 -58.81 -11.06
N GLN A 3 -29.65 -58.87 -10.37
CA GLN A 3 -29.01 -57.70 -9.78
C GLN A 3 -28.29 -56.95 -10.91
N SER A 4 -28.49 -55.64 -11.02
CA SER A 4 -27.58 -54.76 -11.75
C SER A 4 -27.09 -53.69 -10.77
N ARG A 5 -25.77 -53.70 -10.54
CA ARG A 5 -25.02 -52.81 -9.65
C ARG A 5 -25.34 -51.33 -9.92
N PRO A 6 -25.35 -50.45 -8.90
CA PRO A 6 -25.16 -49.04 -9.16
C PRO A 6 -23.72 -48.85 -9.66
N GLU A 7 -23.58 -48.30 -10.86
CA GLU A 7 -22.31 -47.81 -11.38
C GLU A 7 -21.75 -46.81 -10.37
N SER A 8 -20.60 -47.12 -9.77
CA SER A 8 -19.87 -46.15 -8.97
C SER A 8 -19.38 -45.05 -9.90
N SER A 9 -20.17 -43.99 -10.07
CA SER A 9 -19.72 -42.80 -10.76
C SER A 9 -18.58 -42.20 -9.94
N CYS A 10 -17.35 -42.34 -10.44
CA CYS A 10 -16.20 -41.73 -9.81
C CYS A 10 -16.41 -40.21 -9.87
N THR A 11 -16.69 -39.59 -8.72
CA THR A 11 -16.84 -38.14 -8.63
C THR A 11 -15.47 -37.51 -8.92
N ILE A 12 -15.37 -36.73 -9.99
CA ILE A 12 -14.15 -36.03 -10.38
C ILE A 12 -14.24 -34.60 -9.85
N ARG A 13 -13.21 -34.15 -9.14
CA ARG A 13 -13.09 -32.76 -8.69
C ARG A 13 -12.79 -31.87 -9.89
N ASP A 14 -13.51 -30.76 -10.02
CA ASP A 14 -13.27 -29.81 -11.09
C ASP A 14 -11.96 -29.05 -10.88
N ALA A 15 -11.14 -28.94 -11.93
CA ALA A 15 -9.81 -28.34 -11.81
C ALA A 15 -9.83 -26.81 -11.61
N ARG A 16 -10.94 -26.13 -11.94
CA ARG A 16 -11.06 -24.67 -11.87
C ARG A 16 -11.85 -24.20 -10.66
N TYR A 17 -12.83 -24.98 -10.22
CA TYR A 17 -13.79 -24.58 -9.18
C TYR A 17 -13.73 -25.41 -7.90
N TYR A 18 -12.83 -26.41 -7.81
CA TYR A 18 -12.59 -27.13 -6.57
C TYR A 18 -11.46 -26.46 -5.78
N TRP A 19 -11.78 -25.40 -5.05
CA TRP A 19 -10.81 -24.64 -4.26
C TRP A 19 -10.56 -25.26 -2.88
N ASN A 20 -9.36 -24.99 -2.35
CA ASN A 20 -9.03 -25.25 -0.96
C ASN A 20 -9.29 -23.98 -0.14
N ASP A 21 -9.73 -24.17 1.09
CA ASP A 21 -9.87 -23.08 2.06
C ASP A 21 -8.67 -23.04 2.99
N VAL A 22 -8.42 -21.86 3.54
CA VAL A 22 -7.45 -21.61 4.62
C VAL A 22 -8.12 -20.81 5.73
N ILE A 23 -7.77 -21.14 6.97
CA ILE A 23 -8.26 -20.47 8.17
C ILE A 23 -7.15 -19.57 8.71
N PHE A 24 -7.40 -18.26 8.72
CA PHE A 24 -6.54 -17.27 9.36
C PHE A 24 -7.13 -16.87 10.72
N GLN A 25 -6.26 -16.70 11.70
CA GLN A 25 -6.61 -16.02 12.95
C GLN A 25 -6.00 -14.62 12.94
N VAL A 26 -6.85 -13.60 13.06
CA VAL A 26 -6.43 -12.21 13.21
C VAL A 26 -7.04 -11.67 14.50
N GLU A 27 -6.18 -11.24 15.42
CA GLU A 27 -6.58 -10.91 16.78
C GLU A 27 -7.37 -12.07 17.43
N ASN A 28 -8.66 -11.85 17.72
CA ASN A 28 -9.56 -12.83 18.32
C ASN A 28 -10.64 -13.35 17.34
N ARG A 29 -10.43 -13.21 16.03
CA ARG A 29 -11.38 -13.63 14.98
C ARG A 29 -10.75 -14.64 14.04
N LEU A 30 -11.55 -15.63 13.63
CA LEU A 30 -11.19 -16.60 12.60
C LEU A 30 -11.82 -16.21 11.26
N PHE A 31 -11.04 -16.32 10.20
CA PHE A 31 -11.44 -16.03 8.83
C PHE A 31 -11.15 -17.26 7.96
N LYS A 32 -12.19 -17.90 7.47
CA LYS A 32 -12.08 -19.02 6.52
C LYS A 32 -12.34 -18.52 5.11
N ILE A 33 -11.32 -18.56 4.26
CA ILE A 33 -11.36 -18.01 2.90
C ILE A 33 -10.70 -18.97 1.89
N PRO A 34 -11.03 -18.89 0.60
CA PRO A 34 -10.29 -19.62 -0.42
C PRO A 34 -8.80 -19.23 -0.40
N SER A 35 -7.89 -20.20 -0.54
CA SER A 35 -6.45 -19.91 -0.61
C SER A 35 -5.96 -19.59 -2.02
N HIS A 36 -6.75 -19.94 -3.05
CA HIS A 36 -6.34 -19.88 -4.45
C HIS A 36 -5.81 -18.52 -4.89
N TYR A 37 -6.53 -17.44 -4.59
CA TYR A 37 -6.09 -16.09 -4.99
C TYR A 37 -4.77 -15.70 -4.31
N LEU A 38 -4.65 -15.95 -3.00
CA LEU A 38 -3.43 -15.63 -2.25
C LEU A 38 -2.22 -16.41 -2.78
N VAL A 39 -2.36 -17.71 -3.00
CA VAL A 39 -1.28 -18.56 -3.54
C VAL A 39 -0.89 -18.15 -4.96
N GLN A 40 -1.85 -17.74 -5.79
CA GLN A 40 -1.59 -17.37 -7.17
C GLN A 40 -0.94 -15.98 -7.31
N HIS A 41 -1.32 -15.04 -6.44
CA HIS A 41 -0.95 -13.62 -6.55
C HIS A 41 0.09 -13.17 -5.51
N SER A 42 0.55 -14.05 -4.62
CA SER A 42 1.56 -13.75 -3.62
C SER A 42 2.58 -14.88 -3.51
N GLU A 43 3.83 -14.58 -3.85
CA GLU A 43 4.95 -15.50 -3.63
C GLU A 43 5.10 -15.88 -2.15
N ILE A 44 4.83 -14.94 -1.24
CA ILE A 44 4.88 -15.18 0.21
C ILE A 44 3.94 -16.32 0.59
N PHE A 45 2.70 -16.28 0.10
CA PHE A 45 1.74 -17.35 0.37
C PHE A 45 2.03 -18.62 -0.42
N ALA A 46 2.47 -18.52 -1.68
CA ALA A 46 2.89 -19.68 -2.46
C ALA A 46 3.99 -20.48 -1.75
N ASP A 47 5.01 -19.80 -1.23
CA ASP A 47 6.10 -20.40 -0.47
C ASP A 47 5.61 -20.94 0.88
N THR A 48 4.84 -20.15 1.63
CA THR A 48 4.33 -20.55 2.95
C THR A 48 3.48 -21.83 2.88
N PHE A 49 2.63 -21.95 1.86
CA PHE A 49 1.79 -23.13 1.67
C PHE A 49 2.49 -24.27 0.91
N GLY A 50 3.58 -23.98 0.19
CA GLY A 50 4.37 -24.95 -0.56
C GLY A 50 5.48 -25.65 0.25
N LEU A 51 5.90 -25.08 1.39
CA LEU A 51 6.94 -25.64 2.24
C LEU A 51 6.42 -26.81 3.11
N PRO A 52 7.24 -27.84 3.36
CA PRO A 52 6.87 -28.95 4.24
C PRO A 52 6.64 -28.45 5.66
N GLN A 53 5.40 -28.58 6.13
CA GLN A 53 5.00 -28.07 7.44
C GLN A 53 5.50 -28.98 8.57
N GLY A 54 5.76 -28.38 9.74
CA GLY A 54 6.39 -29.04 10.88
C GLY A 54 5.57 -30.19 11.51
N THR A 55 6.03 -30.69 12.65
CA THR A 55 5.48 -31.89 13.33
C THR A 55 4.02 -31.79 13.79
N GLN A 56 3.41 -30.59 13.77
CA GLN A 56 2.03 -30.32 14.19
C GLN A 56 1.02 -30.47 13.02
N GLY A 57 1.48 -30.87 11.83
CA GLY A 57 0.66 -30.89 10.63
C GLY A 57 0.49 -29.50 10.02
N PRO A 58 -0.22 -29.38 8.90
CA PRO A 58 -0.36 -28.11 8.21
C PRO A 58 -1.25 -27.09 8.96
N GLU A 59 -0.72 -25.89 9.21
CA GLU A 59 -1.45 -24.71 9.69
C GLU A 59 -2.53 -24.28 8.69
N GLY A 60 -3.65 -23.77 9.21
CA GLY A 60 -4.76 -23.21 8.44
C GLY A 60 -5.81 -24.22 7.99
N ILE A 61 -5.71 -25.50 8.37
CA ILE A 61 -6.68 -26.55 8.00
C ILE A 61 -7.84 -26.67 9.00
N SER A 62 -7.62 -26.39 10.29
CA SER A 62 -8.65 -26.46 11.33
C SER A 62 -8.67 -25.22 12.22
N ASP A 63 -9.79 -25.02 12.92
CA ASP A 63 -9.99 -23.90 13.84
C ASP A 63 -9.04 -23.95 15.05
N GLU A 64 -8.55 -25.15 15.40
CA GLU A 64 -7.58 -25.37 16.48
C GLU A 64 -6.13 -25.09 16.08
N ASN A 65 -5.84 -25.05 14.76
CA ASN A 65 -4.52 -24.74 14.23
C ASN A 65 -4.61 -23.75 13.04
N PRO A 66 -5.09 -22.52 13.26
CA PRO A 66 -5.21 -21.51 12.21
C PRO A 66 -3.85 -20.86 11.89
N VAL A 67 -3.73 -20.22 10.73
CA VAL A 67 -2.58 -19.35 10.42
C VAL A 67 -2.72 -18.05 11.20
N VAL A 68 -1.89 -17.84 12.23
CA VAL A 68 -2.00 -16.68 13.11
C VAL A 68 -1.25 -15.48 12.53
N LEU A 69 -1.99 -14.43 12.20
CA LEU A 69 -1.46 -13.17 11.66
C LEU A 69 -1.20 -12.16 12.79
N HIS A 70 0.08 -11.90 13.07
CA HIS A 70 0.51 -10.99 14.11
C HIS A 70 0.73 -9.57 13.56
N GLY A 71 0.40 -8.53 14.33
CA GLY A 71 0.61 -7.12 13.94
C GLY A 71 -0.38 -6.58 12.90
N ILE A 72 -1.43 -7.35 12.60
CA ILE A 72 -2.53 -6.97 11.70
C ILE A 72 -3.81 -6.92 12.54
N THR A 73 -4.62 -5.88 12.34
CA THR A 73 -5.93 -5.78 12.99
C THR A 73 -6.96 -6.57 12.19
N ALA A 74 -8.00 -7.08 12.84
CA ALA A 74 -9.07 -7.77 12.12
C ALA A 74 -9.74 -6.85 11.09
N LEU A 75 -9.84 -5.55 11.39
CA LEU A 75 -10.41 -4.55 10.49
C LEU A 75 -9.55 -4.34 9.23
N ASP A 76 -8.23 -4.25 9.37
CA ASP A 76 -7.33 -4.13 8.22
C ASP A 76 -7.50 -5.34 7.28
N PHE A 77 -7.62 -6.54 7.87
CA PHE A 77 -7.79 -7.76 7.12
C PHE A 77 -9.16 -7.83 6.43
N GLU A 78 -10.25 -7.49 7.12
CA GLU A 78 -11.59 -7.37 6.54
C GLU A 78 -11.61 -6.42 5.33
N HIS A 79 -10.94 -5.27 5.44
CA HIS A 79 -10.82 -4.32 4.33
C HIS A 79 -10.16 -4.90 3.08
N LEU A 80 -9.11 -5.71 3.23
CA LEU A 80 -8.49 -6.41 2.11
C LEU A 80 -9.42 -7.48 1.53
N LEU A 81 -10.05 -8.28 2.39
CA LEU A 81 -10.95 -9.35 1.96
C LEU A 81 -12.16 -8.83 1.19
N GLU A 82 -12.66 -7.64 1.49
CA GLU A 82 -13.74 -7.02 0.72
C GLU A 82 -13.35 -6.68 -0.73
N ILE A 83 -12.06 -6.54 -1.03
CA ILE A 83 -11.56 -6.35 -2.40
C ILE A 83 -11.36 -7.71 -3.08
N VAL A 84 -10.72 -8.66 -2.38
CA VAL A 84 -10.37 -9.97 -2.94
C VAL A 84 -11.60 -10.89 -3.10
N TYR A 85 -12.50 -10.83 -2.13
CA TYR A 85 -13.73 -11.65 -2.05
C TYR A 85 -14.95 -10.74 -1.86
N PRO A 86 -15.33 -9.97 -2.90
CA PRO A 86 -16.45 -9.03 -2.79
C PRO A 86 -17.76 -9.78 -2.52
N GLN A 87 -18.52 -9.31 -1.53
CA GLN A 87 -19.82 -9.90 -1.18
C GLN A 87 -20.96 -9.45 -2.11
N LYS A 88 -20.74 -8.42 -2.93
CA LYS A 88 -21.72 -7.88 -3.89
C LYS A 88 -21.09 -7.73 -5.26
N ILE A 89 -21.86 -8.00 -6.31
CA ILE A 89 -21.42 -7.85 -7.71
C ILE A 89 -22.49 -7.04 -8.47
N PRO A 90 -22.17 -5.86 -9.05
CA PRO A 90 -20.87 -5.18 -8.95
C PRO A 90 -20.64 -4.57 -7.55
N GLN A 91 -19.37 -4.53 -7.14
CA GLN A 91 -18.94 -3.87 -5.90
C GLN A 91 -18.60 -2.40 -6.19
N ASP A 92 -19.18 -1.48 -5.42
CA ASP A 92 -18.85 -0.05 -5.51
C ASP A 92 -17.71 0.30 -4.56
N TYR A 93 -16.50 0.38 -5.10
CA TYR A 93 -15.30 0.76 -4.35
C TYR A 93 -15.16 2.27 -4.14
N SER A 94 -15.97 3.10 -4.82
CA SER A 94 -15.91 4.55 -4.66
C SER A 94 -16.40 5.01 -3.27
N ALA A 95 -17.26 4.19 -2.65
CA ALA A 95 -17.76 4.41 -1.29
C ALA A 95 -16.69 4.14 -0.20
N PHE A 96 -15.55 3.54 -0.54
CA PHE A 96 -14.51 3.23 0.45
C PHE A 96 -13.77 4.49 0.86
N ASN A 97 -13.67 4.70 2.18
CA ASN A 97 -12.98 5.85 2.75
C ASN A 97 -11.45 5.70 2.66
N LYS A 98 -10.74 6.76 3.03
CA LYS A 98 -9.28 6.83 3.00
C LYS A 98 -8.61 5.74 3.85
N ASP A 99 -9.04 5.58 5.09
CA ASP A 99 -8.42 4.66 6.06
C ASP A 99 -8.52 3.20 5.59
N LYS A 100 -9.64 2.86 4.96
CA LYS A 100 -9.84 1.56 4.32
C LYS A 100 -8.84 1.31 3.21
N TRP A 101 -8.64 2.27 2.31
CA TRP A 101 -7.62 2.12 1.26
C TRP A 101 -6.19 2.10 1.80
N ILE A 102 -5.89 2.80 2.90
CA ILE A 102 -4.59 2.70 3.58
C ILE A 102 -4.40 1.28 4.15
N SER A 103 -5.44 0.68 4.72
CA SER A 103 -5.41 -0.70 5.21
C SER A 103 -5.12 -1.69 4.07
N VAL A 104 -5.83 -1.53 2.95
CA VAL A 104 -5.63 -2.34 1.74
C VAL A 104 -4.20 -2.16 1.22
N LEU A 105 -3.71 -0.92 1.13
CA LEU A 105 -2.34 -0.63 0.70
C LEU A 105 -1.30 -1.30 1.61
N LYS A 106 -1.50 -1.24 2.93
CA LYS A 106 -0.62 -1.86 3.92
C LYS A 106 -0.49 -3.36 3.70
N LEU A 107 -1.61 -4.07 3.67
CA LEU A 107 -1.60 -5.54 3.57
C LEU A 107 -1.20 -6.03 2.18
N SER A 108 -1.66 -5.38 1.11
CA SER A 108 -1.24 -5.73 -0.25
C SER A 108 0.26 -5.52 -0.46
N THR A 109 0.86 -4.50 0.16
CA THR A 109 2.32 -4.31 0.13
C THR A 109 3.04 -5.38 0.95
N MET A 110 2.55 -5.68 2.16
CA MET A 110 3.14 -6.69 3.04
C MET A 110 3.13 -8.08 2.39
N TRP A 111 2.06 -8.42 1.68
CA TRP A 111 1.87 -9.73 1.06
C TRP A 111 2.18 -9.75 -0.45
N GLN A 112 2.76 -8.68 -0.98
CA GLN A 112 3.16 -8.60 -2.40
C GLN A 112 1.99 -8.91 -3.37
N LEU A 113 0.79 -8.43 -3.04
CA LEU A 113 -0.38 -8.51 -3.91
C LEU A 113 -0.37 -7.32 -4.87
N SER A 114 0.44 -7.41 -5.94
CA SER A 114 0.78 -6.28 -6.81
C SER A 114 -0.43 -5.61 -7.47
N ASP A 115 -1.44 -6.37 -7.88
CA ASP A 115 -2.69 -5.88 -8.46
C ASP A 115 -3.54 -5.10 -7.46
N ILE A 116 -3.73 -5.63 -6.25
CA ILE A 116 -4.49 -4.95 -5.18
C ILE A 116 -3.74 -3.72 -4.68
N ARG A 117 -2.41 -3.80 -4.61
CA ARG A 117 -1.56 -2.66 -4.25
C ARG A 117 -1.72 -1.52 -5.23
N GLN A 118 -1.65 -1.81 -6.52
CA GLN A 118 -1.83 -0.81 -7.58
C GLN A 118 -3.23 -0.17 -7.52
N LEU A 119 -4.27 -0.99 -7.31
CA LEU A 119 -5.63 -0.49 -7.11
C LEU A 119 -5.73 0.47 -5.92
N ALA A 120 -5.14 0.14 -4.78
CA ALA A 120 -5.15 1.00 -3.61
C ALA A 120 -4.42 2.33 -3.85
N ILE A 121 -3.29 2.30 -4.59
CA ILE A 121 -2.57 3.51 -5.00
C ILE A 121 -3.45 4.39 -5.87
N GLU A 122 -4.13 3.84 -6.87
CA GLU A 122 -5.00 4.60 -7.77
C GLU A 122 -6.13 5.30 -7.02
N TYR A 123 -6.77 4.61 -6.07
CA TYR A 123 -7.85 5.19 -5.29
C TYR A 123 -7.38 6.24 -4.27
N LEU A 124 -6.17 6.11 -3.73
CA LEU A 124 -5.58 7.06 -2.77
C LEU A 124 -4.95 8.27 -3.46
N GLN A 125 -4.47 8.13 -4.69
CA GLN A 125 -3.81 9.20 -5.43
C GLN A 125 -4.78 10.29 -5.91
N GLN A 126 -6.08 10.01 -5.94
CA GLN A 126 -7.11 11.01 -6.23
C GLN A 126 -6.93 12.20 -5.26
N ASP A 127 -6.55 13.36 -5.80
CA ASP A 127 -5.84 14.45 -5.09
C ASP A 127 -6.51 14.99 -3.81
N ALA A 128 -7.79 14.71 -3.58
CA ALA A 128 -8.50 15.11 -2.37
C ALA A 128 -8.34 14.14 -1.17
N LYS A 129 -7.71 12.97 -1.35
CA LYS A 129 -7.64 11.97 -0.27
C LYS A 129 -6.43 12.11 0.65
N LEU A 130 -5.26 12.50 0.14
CA LEU A 130 -4.04 12.57 0.96
C LEU A 130 -3.54 14.01 1.08
N ASP A 131 -3.36 14.49 2.30
CA ASP A 131 -2.61 15.73 2.50
C ASP A 131 -1.12 15.52 2.17
N PRO A 132 -0.34 16.60 1.92
CA PRO A 132 1.06 16.46 1.51
C PRO A 132 1.97 15.70 2.50
N VAL A 133 1.71 15.80 3.80
CA VAL A 133 2.50 15.11 4.84
C VAL A 133 2.15 13.63 4.87
N GLU A 134 0.85 13.32 4.91
CA GLU A 134 0.35 11.94 4.80
C GLU A 134 0.89 11.26 3.54
N ARG A 135 0.85 11.96 2.40
CA ARG A 135 1.36 11.45 1.13
C ARG A 135 2.83 11.07 1.22
N VAL A 136 3.67 11.90 1.85
CA VAL A 136 5.09 11.60 2.06
C VAL A 136 5.28 10.40 3.00
N VAL A 137 4.55 10.37 4.11
CA VAL A 137 4.66 9.29 5.11
C VAL A 137 4.30 7.93 4.48
N LEU A 138 3.20 7.87 3.74
CA LEU A 138 2.78 6.67 3.03
C LEU A 138 3.76 6.31 1.91
N ALA A 139 4.27 7.31 1.17
CA ALA A 139 5.25 7.10 0.11
C ALA A 139 6.54 6.47 0.63
N LYS A 140 7.03 6.92 1.79
CA LYS A 140 8.21 6.33 2.44
C LYS A 140 7.91 4.93 2.98
N SER A 141 6.80 4.77 3.69
CA SER A 141 6.42 3.49 4.32
C SER A 141 6.22 2.37 3.30
N TYR A 142 5.61 2.70 2.15
CA TYR A 142 5.22 1.73 1.13
C TYR A 142 6.01 1.87 -0.17
N SER A 143 7.12 2.61 -0.18
CA SER A 143 7.99 2.79 -1.34
C SER A 143 7.24 3.23 -2.61
N ILE A 144 6.48 4.33 -2.55
CA ILE A 144 5.72 4.89 -3.68
C ILE A 144 6.42 6.17 -4.15
N SER A 145 7.40 6.04 -5.04
CA SER A 145 8.23 7.17 -5.49
C SER A 145 7.44 8.38 -6.04
N PRO A 146 6.40 8.21 -6.89
CA PRO A 146 5.63 9.34 -7.40
C PRO A 146 4.96 10.18 -6.30
N TRP A 147 4.51 9.53 -5.23
CA TRP A 147 3.90 10.21 -4.08
C TRP A 147 4.93 10.96 -3.25
N LEU A 148 6.14 10.42 -3.11
CA LEU A 148 7.22 11.09 -2.39
C LEU A 148 7.57 12.42 -3.06
N ARG A 149 7.75 12.40 -4.39
CA ARG A 149 8.08 13.58 -5.20
C ARG A 149 6.98 14.62 -5.15
N THR A 150 5.73 14.22 -5.42
CA THR A 150 4.59 15.15 -5.41
C THR A 150 4.31 15.68 -4.01
N GLY A 151 4.45 14.86 -2.96
CA GLY A 151 4.32 15.28 -1.57
C GLY A 151 5.36 16.33 -1.17
N TYR A 152 6.64 16.11 -1.47
CA TYR A 152 7.69 17.11 -1.21
C TYR A 152 7.48 18.39 -2.01
N LEU A 153 7.12 18.29 -3.30
CA LEU A 153 6.85 19.46 -4.11
C LEU A 153 5.70 20.29 -3.54
N SER A 154 4.62 19.64 -3.09
CA SER A 154 3.50 20.29 -2.41
C SER A 154 3.93 20.96 -1.09
N LEU A 155 4.80 20.32 -0.30
CA LEU A 155 5.34 20.91 0.94
C LEU A 155 6.27 22.10 0.71
N VAL A 156 7.02 22.11 -0.40
CA VAL A 156 7.85 23.25 -0.81
C VAL A 156 6.98 24.41 -1.29
N LYS A 157 5.93 24.13 -2.07
CA LYS A 157 5.07 25.16 -2.67
C LYS A 157 3.98 25.72 -1.75
N ARG A 158 3.58 25.00 -0.69
CA ARG A 158 2.49 25.44 0.18
C ARG A 158 2.86 26.71 0.96
N VAL A 159 1.88 27.57 1.19
CA VAL A 159 2.05 28.82 1.95
C VAL A 159 2.43 28.55 3.40
N GLN A 160 1.80 27.56 4.04
CA GLN A 160 2.03 27.22 5.45
C GLN A 160 3.44 26.66 5.69
N SER A 161 4.12 27.10 6.75
CA SER A 161 5.39 26.51 7.19
C SER A 161 5.21 25.05 7.62
N LEU A 162 6.28 24.26 7.65
CA LEU A 162 6.23 22.96 8.34
C LEU A 162 6.12 23.21 9.86
N SER A 163 5.32 22.40 10.55
CA SER A 163 5.34 22.31 12.01
C SER A 163 6.44 21.35 12.47
N ALA A 164 6.75 21.35 13.77
CA ALA A 164 7.72 20.42 14.34
C ALA A 164 7.25 18.97 14.21
N GLU A 165 5.95 18.74 14.39
CA GLU A 165 5.31 17.42 14.28
C GLU A 165 5.36 16.91 12.85
N GLU A 166 5.06 17.76 11.86
CA GLU A 166 5.18 17.38 10.44
C GLU A 166 6.64 17.08 10.06
N ALA A 167 7.59 17.87 10.58
CA ALA A 167 9.02 17.65 10.35
C ALA A 167 9.50 16.31 10.93
N GLU A 168 8.98 15.91 12.09
CA GLU A 168 9.24 14.61 12.68
C GLU A 168 8.66 13.48 11.81
N GLN A 169 7.40 13.61 11.37
CA GLN A 169 6.72 12.60 10.54
C GLN A 169 7.43 12.34 9.20
N ILE A 170 7.87 13.38 8.50
CA ILE A 170 8.58 13.21 7.22
C ILE A 170 10.09 12.96 7.37
N GLY A 171 10.61 13.13 8.59
CA GLY A 171 12.02 13.06 8.94
C GLY A 171 12.73 14.41 8.88
N PHE A 172 13.48 14.73 9.94
CA PHE A 172 14.15 16.04 10.11
C PHE A 172 15.10 16.40 8.96
N LYS A 173 15.82 15.42 8.40
CA LYS A 173 16.71 15.68 7.26
C LYS A 173 15.93 16.22 6.05
N SER A 174 14.86 15.54 5.66
CA SER A 174 14.01 15.96 4.55
C SER A 174 13.31 17.29 4.86
N ALA A 175 12.87 17.49 6.11
CA ALA A 175 12.27 18.76 6.54
C ALA A 175 13.23 19.94 6.40
N ILE A 176 14.49 19.79 6.84
CA ILE A 176 15.53 20.83 6.67
C ILE A 176 15.76 21.14 5.19
N GLN A 177 15.84 20.12 4.34
CA GLN A 177 16.00 20.30 2.90
C GLN A 177 14.82 21.07 2.29
N ILE A 178 13.58 20.77 2.72
CA ILE A 178 12.39 21.53 2.31
C ILE A 178 12.48 22.99 2.77
N TYR A 179 12.88 23.25 4.02
CA TYR A 179 13.05 24.63 4.51
C TYR A 179 14.10 25.40 3.72
N GLN A 180 15.26 24.79 3.42
CA GLN A 180 16.32 25.42 2.64
C GLN A 180 15.84 25.79 1.25
N LEU A 181 15.12 24.89 0.57
CA LEU A 181 14.55 25.17 -0.75
C LEU A 181 13.54 26.32 -0.71
N ARG A 182 12.72 26.40 0.35
CA ARG A 182 11.76 27.49 0.53
C ARG A 182 12.47 28.82 0.77
N GLU A 183 13.48 28.84 1.64
CA GLU A 183 14.28 30.04 1.95
C GLU A 183 15.03 30.54 0.72
N ASP A 184 15.73 29.66 -0.01
CA ASP A 184 16.47 30.01 -1.22
C ASP A 184 15.55 30.64 -2.28
N ALA A 185 14.33 30.12 -2.40
CA ALA A 185 13.35 30.64 -3.34
C ALA A 185 12.81 32.02 -2.91
N LEU A 186 12.65 32.27 -1.60
CA LEU A 186 12.31 33.59 -1.06
C LEU A 186 13.45 34.62 -1.28
N VAL A 187 14.69 34.24 -0.99
CA VAL A 187 15.87 35.12 -1.14
C VAL A 187 16.08 35.53 -2.60
N LYS A 188 15.98 34.59 -3.55
CA LYS A 188 16.11 34.88 -4.99
C LYS A 188 15.02 35.83 -5.49
N GLN A 189 13.79 35.70 -4.99
CA GLN A 189 12.69 36.62 -5.34
C GLN A 189 12.90 38.02 -4.75
N ALA A 190 13.38 38.11 -3.50
CA ALA A 190 13.66 39.39 -2.84
C ALA A 190 14.83 40.16 -3.49
N GLY A 191 15.87 39.46 -3.93
CA GLY A 191 16.98 40.06 -4.67
C GLY A 191 16.59 40.62 -6.04
N ASN A 192 15.52 40.10 -6.66
CA ASN A 192 15.03 40.54 -7.97
C ASN A 192 14.04 41.71 -7.92
N ARG A 193 13.39 41.98 -6.78
CA ARG A 193 12.39 43.06 -6.63
C ARG A 193 12.46 43.64 -5.23
N GLY A 194 13.07 44.82 -5.09
CA GLY A 194 13.14 45.55 -3.83
C GLY A 194 11.77 45.62 -3.13
N TYR A 195 11.76 45.25 -1.84
CA TYR A 195 10.67 45.42 -0.86
C TYR A 195 9.24 45.33 -1.44
N VAL A 196 8.80 44.17 -1.94
CA VAL A 196 7.36 43.91 -2.19
C VAL A 196 6.88 42.80 -1.27
N LYS A 197 5.75 43.05 -0.60
CA LYS A 197 5.04 42.11 0.29
C LYS A 197 4.74 40.80 -0.46
N TYR A 198 5.09 39.70 0.20
CA TYR A 198 4.94 38.34 -0.29
C TYR A 198 3.47 37.93 -0.42
N ASN A 199 3.09 37.40 -1.59
CA ASN A 199 1.75 36.89 -1.88
C ASN A 199 1.69 35.36 -2.10
N GLY A 200 2.69 34.59 -1.65
CA GLY A 200 2.50 33.14 -1.44
C GLY A 200 2.88 32.16 -2.55
N THR A 201 3.29 32.57 -3.75
CA THR A 201 3.52 31.60 -4.85
C THR A 201 4.95 31.65 -5.39
N LEU A 202 5.71 30.58 -5.12
CA LEU A 202 7.03 30.34 -5.72
C LEU A 202 6.88 29.99 -7.21
N THR A 203 7.76 30.51 -8.07
CA THR A 203 7.75 30.22 -9.52
C THR A 203 8.26 28.80 -9.79
N ASP A 204 7.53 28.04 -10.60
CA ASP A 204 7.78 26.60 -10.82
C ASP A 204 9.18 26.26 -11.32
N HIS A 205 9.73 27.07 -12.23
CA HIS A 205 11.00 26.77 -12.90
C HIS A 205 12.23 26.88 -11.97
N ASP A 206 12.23 27.80 -11.02
CA ASP A 206 13.39 28.06 -10.13
C ASP A 206 13.48 27.05 -8.99
N VAL A 207 12.34 26.48 -8.59
CA VAL A 207 12.24 25.49 -7.52
C VAL A 207 12.57 24.10 -8.06
N GLN A 208 12.11 23.75 -9.26
CA GLN A 208 12.20 22.38 -9.78
C GLN A 208 13.65 21.89 -9.93
N ALA A 209 14.55 22.69 -10.52
CA ALA A 209 15.94 22.29 -10.72
C ALA A 209 16.71 22.13 -9.39
N ALA A 210 16.45 23.00 -8.41
CA ALA A 210 17.03 22.89 -7.09
C ALA A 210 16.45 21.69 -6.32
N PHE A 211 15.14 21.48 -6.43
CA PHE A 211 14.41 20.38 -5.83
C PHE A 211 14.95 19.01 -6.29
N ASP A 212 15.03 18.82 -7.61
CA ASP A 212 15.50 17.55 -8.18
C ASP A 212 16.95 17.26 -7.78
N LYS A 213 17.79 18.31 -7.67
CA LYS A 213 19.18 18.17 -7.19
C LYS A 213 19.25 17.82 -5.71
N VAL A 214 18.48 18.48 -4.85
CA VAL A 214 18.51 18.29 -3.39
C VAL A 214 18.03 16.89 -2.99
N PHE A 215 16.99 16.40 -3.66
CA PHE A 215 16.39 15.09 -3.35
C PHE A 215 16.84 13.96 -4.28
N GLN A 216 17.81 14.21 -5.18
CA GLN A 216 18.26 13.26 -6.20
C GLN A 216 18.53 11.86 -5.63
N GLU A 217 19.29 11.78 -4.54
CA GLU A 217 19.67 10.49 -3.96
C GLU A 217 18.50 9.80 -3.26
N GLU A 218 17.66 10.56 -2.54
CA GLU A 218 16.47 10.00 -1.88
C GLU A 218 15.48 9.47 -2.93
N PHE A 219 15.32 10.20 -4.04
CA PHE A 219 14.51 9.77 -5.18
C PHE A 219 15.07 8.55 -5.89
N ARG A 220 16.39 8.46 -6.08
CA ARG A 220 17.04 7.27 -6.66
C ARG A 220 16.79 6.03 -5.80
N LEU A 221 16.92 6.16 -4.48
CA LEU A 221 16.63 5.08 -3.53
C LEU A 221 15.15 4.71 -3.53
N ALA A 222 14.25 5.70 -3.58
CA ALA A 222 12.81 5.47 -3.65
C ALA A 222 12.38 4.78 -4.94
N ASP A 223 12.95 5.15 -6.10
CA ASP A 223 12.69 4.50 -7.38
C ASP A 223 13.15 3.04 -7.33
N ALA A 224 14.38 2.78 -6.83
CA ALA A 224 14.91 1.43 -6.70
C ALA A 224 14.08 0.56 -5.74
N ALA A 225 13.54 1.14 -4.66
CA ALA A 225 12.65 0.45 -3.74
C ALA A 225 11.28 0.18 -4.35
N SER A 226 10.73 1.16 -5.09
CA SER A 226 9.45 1.04 -5.79
C SER A 226 9.49 -0.02 -6.88
N GLN A 227 10.61 -0.12 -7.61
CA GLN A 227 10.78 -1.08 -8.71
C GLN A 227 10.67 -2.54 -8.24
N ARG A 228 11.07 -2.83 -7.00
CA ARG A 228 10.93 -4.17 -6.40
C ARG A 228 9.50 -4.68 -6.34
N TYR A 229 8.52 -3.77 -6.32
CA TYR A 229 7.09 -4.10 -6.31
C TYR A 229 6.47 -4.13 -7.72
N LEU A 230 7.22 -3.72 -8.75
CA LEU A 230 6.78 -3.82 -10.15
C LEU A 230 7.33 -5.08 -10.82
N ASP A 231 8.47 -5.58 -10.35
CA ASP A 231 9.13 -6.77 -10.87
C ASP A 231 8.65 -8.08 -10.20
N ALA A 232 7.75 -7.99 -9.21
CA ALA A 232 7.13 -9.09 -8.47
C ALA A 232 5.65 -9.27 -8.87
#